data_AF-A0A820N9U2-F1
#
_entry.id   AF-A0A820N9U2-F1
#
_cell.length_a   1.000
_cell.length_b   1.000
_cell.length_c   1.000
_cell.angle_alpha   90.00
_cell.angle_beta   90.00
_cell.angle_gamma   90.00
#
_symmetry.space_group_name_H-M   'P 1'
#
loop_
_entity.id
_entity.type
_entity.pdbx_description
1 polymer ?
#
loop_
_entity_poly.entity_id
_entity_poly.type
_entity_poly.pdbx_seq_one_letter_code
_entity_poly.pdbx_strand_id
1 'polypeptide(L)'
;MNQVCDVVEATTRNEYQFLNYCKQHFDYSSPEQIIVSAPGETFDCGYYIPIDKTLFSMLSNQHILFQIIDNMKCQQEAVNNDDDLMFSFREGNYGARVDDQSLLIQLYADEIGLTNPIGSKKDQHKFFMIYFSLEDIPDQFRSKLDHMNLVALCNNKILKVKFLMLNPTFKV
;
A
#
# COMPACT_ATOMS: atom_id res chain seq x y z
N MET A 1 2.28 22.02 -24.21
CA MET A 1 1.18 21.87 -23.23
C MET A 1 -0.08 21.32 -23.88
N ASN A 2 -0.62 21.95 -24.94
CA ASN A 2 -1.84 21.47 -25.62
C ASN A 2 -1.77 19.99 -26.09
N GLN A 3 -0.66 19.58 -26.72
CA GLN A 3 -0.49 18.17 -27.14
C GLN A 3 -0.55 17.15 -26.00
N VAL A 4 -0.11 17.52 -24.79
CA VAL A 4 -0.17 16.61 -23.62
C VAL A 4 -1.61 16.51 -23.13
N CYS A 5 -2.33 17.64 -23.07
CA CYS A 5 -3.75 17.64 -22.74
C CYS A 5 -4.57 16.82 -23.75
N ASP A 6 -4.29 16.96 -25.05
CA ASP A 6 -4.98 16.21 -26.11
C ASP A 6 -4.75 14.70 -25.98
N VAL A 7 -3.52 14.28 -25.63
CA VAL A 7 -3.19 12.87 -25.40
C VAL A 7 -3.86 12.34 -24.13
N VAL A 8 -3.84 13.11 -23.04
CA VAL A 8 -4.53 12.73 -21.79
C VAL A 8 -6.02 12.60 -22.06
N GLU A 9 -6.66 13.58 -22.68
CA GLU A 9 -8.10 13.55 -22.97
C GLU A 9 -8.47 12.39 -23.90
N ALA A 10 -7.63 12.08 -24.90
CA ALA A 10 -7.84 10.92 -25.78
C ALA A 10 -7.68 9.57 -25.06
N THR A 11 -6.77 9.47 -24.08
CA THR A 11 -6.50 8.24 -23.32
C THR A 11 -7.40 8.06 -22.11
N THR A 12 -7.96 9.14 -21.55
CA THR A 12 -8.83 9.15 -20.37
C THR A 12 -10.30 9.45 -20.69
N ARG A 13 -10.70 9.35 -21.98
CA ARG A 13 -12.05 9.73 -22.44
C ARG A 13 -13.17 9.00 -21.72
N ASN A 14 -12.93 7.75 -21.32
CA ASN A 14 -13.80 6.98 -20.44
C ASN A 14 -12.98 5.97 -19.62
N GLU A 15 -13.61 5.42 -18.58
CA GLU A 15 -12.98 4.46 -17.67
C GLU A 15 -12.40 3.24 -18.40
N TYR A 16 -13.11 2.70 -19.39
CA TYR A 16 -12.63 1.54 -20.15
C TYR A 16 -11.32 1.84 -20.89
N GLN A 17 -11.24 2.97 -21.59
CA GLN A 17 -10.04 3.38 -22.32
C GLN A 17 -8.88 3.68 -21.36
N PHE A 18 -9.17 4.35 -20.25
CA PHE A 18 -8.18 4.61 -19.21
C PHE A 18 -7.61 3.32 -18.63
N LEU A 19 -8.47 2.39 -18.20
CA LEU A 19 -8.04 1.11 -17.64
C LEU A 19 -7.28 0.26 -18.67
N ASN A 20 -7.70 0.28 -19.93
CA ASN A 20 -6.98 -0.42 -20.98
C ASN A 20 -5.59 0.17 -21.20
N TYR A 21 -5.46 1.50 -21.21
CA TYR A 21 -4.17 2.19 -21.28
C TYR A 21 -3.29 1.84 -20.07
N CYS A 22 -3.85 1.83 -18.86
CA CYS A 22 -3.13 1.42 -17.65
C CYS A 22 -2.64 -0.02 -17.70
N LYS A 23 -3.44 -0.95 -18.22
CA LYS A 23 -3.03 -2.35 -18.42
C LYS A 23 -1.92 -2.49 -19.45
N GLN A 24 -1.93 -1.66 -20.49
CA GLN A 24 -0.93 -1.71 -21.56
C GLN A 24 0.43 -1.15 -21.17
N HIS A 25 0.46 -0.15 -20.27
CA HIS A 25 1.67 0.63 -20.01
C HIS A 25 2.17 0.59 -18.56
N PHE A 26 1.34 0.23 -17.59
CA PHE A 26 1.66 0.36 -16.16
C PHE A 26 1.44 -0.92 -15.35
N ASP A 27 1.38 -2.09 -16.00
CA ASP A 27 1.16 -3.40 -15.36
C ASP A 27 0.02 -3.38 -14.32
N TYR A 28 -1.06 -2.70 -14.70
CA TYR A 28 -2.15 -2.36 -13.80
C TYR A 28 -2.86 -3.62 -13.25
N SER A 29 -2.94 -3.68 -11.92
CA SER A 29 -3.72 -4.68 -11.19
C SER A 29 -5.04 -4.08 -10.72
N SER A 30 -6.15 -4.70 -11.14
CA SER A 30 -7.48 -4.28 -10.70
C SER A 30 -7.68 -4.58 -9.21
N PRO A 31 -8.31 -3.66 -8.45
CA PRO A 31 -8.71 -3.95 -7.08
C PRO A 31 -9.79 -5.03 -7.04
N GLU A 32 -9.78 -5.80 -5.97
CA GLU A 32 -10.77 -6.79 -5.59
C GLU A 32 -11.69 -6.20 -4.52
N GLN A 33 -13.00 -6.41 -4.68
CA GLN A 33 -13.98 -5.95 -3.72
C GLN A 33 -14.07 -6.93 -2.55
N ILE A 34 -14.05 -6.38 -1.33
CA ILE A 34 -14.33 -7.14 -0.12
C ILE A 34 -15.63 -6.63 0.51
N ILE A 35 -16.59 -7.52 0.70
CA ILE A 35 -17.81 -7.20 1.43
C ILE A 35 -17.48 -7.27 2.91
N VAL A 36 -17.66 -6.15 3.60
CA VAL A 36 -17.33 -6.04 5.01
C VAL A 36 -18.59 -6.14 5.86
N SER A 37 -19.77 -5.77 5.37
CA SER A 37 -21.04 -5.90 6.11
C SER A 37 -21.43 -7.35 6.42
N ALA A 38 -22.05 -7.59 7.58
CA ALA A 38 -22.64 -8.88 7.89
C ALA A 38 -23.99 -9.09 7.15
N PRO A 39 -24.48 -10.33 7.01
CA PRO A 39 -25.79 -10.60 6.41
C PRO A 39 -26.91 -9.87 7.18
N GLY A 40 -27.68 -9.02 6.49
CA GLY A 40 -28.78 -8.25 7.08
C GLY A 40 -28.41 -6.85 7.58
N GLU A 41 -27.14 -6.45 7.50
CA GLU A 41 -26.69 -5.09 7.78
C GLU A 41 -26.73 -4.20 6.52
N THR A 42 -26.56 -2.88 6.70
CA THR A 42 -26.31 -1.96 5.59
C THR A 42 -25.08 -2.41 4.81
N PHE A 43 -25.21 -2.47 3.48
CA PHE A 43 -24.13 -2.90 2.61
C PHE A 43 -22.92 -1.95 2.74
N ASP A 44 -21.82 -2.50 3.22
CA ASP A 44 -20.54 -1.82 3.34
C ASP A 44 -19.45 -2.69 2.69
N CYS A 45 -18.67 -2.08 1.81
CA CYS A 45 -17.58 -2.75 1.11
C CYS A 45 -16.29 -1.92 1.17
N GLY A 46 -15.18 -2.63 1.04
CA GLY A 46 -13.86 -2.08 0.78
C GLY A 46 -13.29 -2.64 -0.51
N TYR A 47 -12.13 -2.14 -0.88
CA TYR A 47 -11.37 -2.61 -2.02
C TYR A 47 -9.93 -2.88 -1.59
N TYR A 48 -9.33 -3.91 -2.14
CA TYR A 48 -7.92 -4.21 -1.91
C TYR A 48 -7.22 -4.67 -3.18
N ILE A 49 -5.91 -4.46 -3.25
CA ILE A 49 -5.04 -4.98 -4.30
C ILE A 49 -4.21 -6.09 -3.63
N PRO A 50 -4.30 -7.35 -4.10
CA PRO A 50 -3.50 -8.43 -3.56
C PRO A 50 -1.99 -8.10 -3.63
N ILE A 51 -1.31 -8.22 -2.50
CA ILE A 51 0.11 -7.85 -2.37
C ILE A 51 0.98 -8.68 -3.32
N ASP A 52 0.66 -9.96 -3.50
CA ASP A 52 1.35 -10.86 -4.42
C ASP A 52 1.30 -10.36 -5.87
N LYS A 53 0.19 -9.78 -6.33
CA LYS A 53 0.09 -9.18 -7.68
C LYS A 53 1.00 -7.97 -7.83
N THR A 54 1.03 -7.09 -6.82
CA THR A 54 1.91 -5.92 -6.83
C THR A 54 3.38 -6.32 -6.76
N LEU A 55 3.73 -7.29 -5.91
CA LEU A 55 5.08 -7.84 -5.82
C LEU A 55 5.50 -8.50 -7.12
N PHE A 56 4.62 -9.31 -7.74
CA PHE A 56 4.92 -9.96 -9.01
C PHE A 56 5.25 -8.94 -10.11
N SER A 57 4.44 -7.88 -10.23
CA SER A 57 4.70 -6.79 -11.18
C SER A 57 6.03 -6.08 -10.89
N MET A 58 6.25 -5.69 -9.63
CA MET A 58 7.46 -4.97 -9.22
C MET A 58 8.74 -5.79 -9.40
N LEU A 59 8.73 -7.08 -9.02
CA LEU A 59 9.88 -7.98 -9.09
C LEU A 59 10.12 -8.54 -10.49
N SER A 60 9.15 -8.41 -11.41
CA SER A 60 9.35 -8.69 -12.83
C SER A 60 10.31 -7.68 -13.48
N ASN A 61 10.49 -6.51 -12.87
CA ASN A 61 11.53 -5.56 -13.28
C ASN A 61 12.90 -6.01 -12.73
N GLN A 62 13.74 -6.53 -13.62
CA GLN A 62 15.07 -7.04 -13.27
C GLN A 62 15.95 -6.02 -12.56
N HIS A 63 15.84 -4.73 -12.90
CA HIS A 63 16.64 -3.69 -12.25
C HIS A 63 16.23 -3.53 -10.78
N ILE A 64 14.91 -3.50 -10.49
CA ILE A 64 14.41 -3.42 -9.12
C ILE A 64 14.81 -4.68 -8.34
N LEU A 65 14.65 -5.86 -8.95
CA LEU A 65 15.02 -7.14 -8.33
C LEU A 65 16.50 -7.17 -7.94
N PHE A 66 17.41 -6.79 -8.85
CA PHE A 66 18.83 -6.77 -8.55
C PHE A 66 19.18 -5.75 -7.46
N GLN A 67 18.57 -4.56 -7.48
CA GLN A 67 18.77 -3.58 -6.42
C GLN A 67 18.33 -4.10 -5.04
N ILE A 68 17.21 -4.82 -4.98
CA ILE A 68 16.72 -5.46 -3.75
C ILE A 68 17.72 -6.52 -3.26
N ILE A 69 18.16 -7.41 -4.15
CA ILE A 69 19.09 -8.49 -3.81
C ILE A 69 20.43 -7.93 -3.31
N ASP A 70 20.98 -6.93 -3.99
CA ASP A 70 22.25 -6.31 -3.61
C ASP A 70 22.12 -5.59 -2.26
N ASN A 71 21.02 -4.88 -2.04
CA ASN A 71 20.76 -4.22 -0.76
C ASN A 71 20.62 -5.21 0.40
N MET A 72 19.94 -6.35 0.18
CA MET A 72 19.83 -7.42 1.19
C MET A 72 21.22 -7.96 1.58
N LYS A 73 22.12 -8.17 0.62
CA LYS A 73 23.49 -8.62 0.89
C LYS A 73 24.28 -7.56 1.67
N CYS A 74 24.21 -6.30 1.25
CA CYS A 74 24.89 -5.20 1.94
C CYS A 74 24.42 -5.09 3.40
N GLN A 75 23.12 -5.24 3.67
CA GLN A 75 22.57 -5.23 5.03
C GLN A 75 23.07 -6.41 5.86
N GLN A 76 23.14 -7.61 5.29
CA GLN A 76 23.70 -8.79 5.97
C GLN A 76 25.18 -8.59 6.32
N GLU A 77 25.97 -8.07 5.39
CA GLU A 77 27.39 -7.78 5.61
C GLU A 77 27.58 -6.71 6.71
N ALA A 78 26.79 -5.63 6.68
CA ALA A 78 26.85 -4.57 7.68
C ALA A 78 26.51 -5.07 9.09
N VAL A 79 25.48 -5.92 9.23
CA VAL A 79 25.11 -6.54 10.51
C VAL A 79 26.22 -7.47 11.02
N ASN A 80 26.83 -8.26 10.14
CA ASN A 80 27.91 -9.18 10.52
C ASN A 80 29.19 -8.45 10.95
N ASN A 81 29.46 -7.29 10.35
CA ASN A 81 30.65 -6.48 10.65
C ASN A 81 30.42 -5.47 11.79
N ASP A 82 29.19 -5.34 12.30
CA ASP A 82 28.79 -4.31 13.28
C ASP A 82 29.05 -2.87 12.78
N ASP A 83 29.01 -2.69 11.46
CA ASP A 83 29.28 -1.42 10.76
C ASP A 83 27.98 -0.68 10.39
N ASP A 84 26.83 -1.15 10.86
CA ASP A 84 25.54 -0.55 10.55
C ASP A 84 25.31 0.74 11.36
N LEU A 85 25.63 1.87 10.73
CA LEU A 85 25.43 3.21 11.32
C LEU A 85 23.94 3.53 11.56
N MET A 86 23.01 2.84 10.89
CA MET A 86 21.57 3.07 11.02
C MET A 86 20.77 1.79 10.73
N PHE A 87 20.46 1.02 11.78
CA PHE A 87 19.69 -0.21 11.66
C PHE A 87 18.19 -0.02 11.98
N SER A 88 17.35 -0.80 11.31
CA SER A 88 15.95 -0.96 11.70
C SER A 88 15.85 -1.86 12.93
N PHE A 89 15.36 -1.32 14.05
CA PHE A 89 15.06 -2.14 15.22
C PHE A 89 13.78 -2.94 15.00
N ARG A 90 13.88 -4.27 15.03
CA ARG A 90 12.76 -5.18 14.82
C ARG A 90 12.60 -6.07 16.03
N GLU A 91 11.48 -5.95 16.74
CA GLU A 91 11.20 -6.74 17.94
C GLU A 91 10.14 -7.81 17.64
N GLY A 92 10.33 -9.01 18.21
CA GLY A 92 9.35 -10.09 18.20
C GLY A 92 9.37 -11.02 16.98
N ASN A 93 8.53 -12.06 17.04
CA ASN A 93 8.48 -13.15 16.06
C ASN A 93 8.05 -12.72 14.64
N TYR A 94 7.50 -11.51 14.49
CA TYR A 94 6.95 -11.00 13.23
C TYR A 94 7.79 -9.88 12.61
N GLY A 95 8.80 -9.38 13.33
CA GLY A 95 9.74 -8.37 12.82
C GLY A 95 11.03 -8.99 12.31
N ALA A 96 11.39 -10.20 12.74
CA ALA A 96 12.59 -10.87 12.26
C ALA A 96 12.39 -11.43 10.85
N ARG A 97 13.44 -11.34 10.03
CA ARG A 97 13.46 -12.04 8.74
C ARG A 97 13.44 -13.54 9.00
N VAL A 98 12.56 -14.27 8.30
CA VAL A 98 12.38 -15.72 8.50
C VAL A 98 13.61 -16.50 8.00
N ASP A 99 14.16 -16.07 6.86
CA ASP A 99 15.43 -16.55 6.30
C ASP A 99 16.08 -15.47 5.42
N ASP A 100 17.29 -15.74 4.92
CA ASP A 100 18.06 -14.80 4.09
C ASP A 100 17.44 -14.47 2.72
N GLN A 101 16.35 -15.16 2.33
CA GLN A 101 15.67 -14.99 1.05
C GLN A 101 14.26 -14.41 1.20
N SER A 102 13.78 -14.25 2.42
CA SER A 102 12.44 -13.74 2.72
C SER A 102 12.40 -12.24 2.58
N LEU A 103 11.38 -11.68 1.91
CA LEU A 103 11.18 -10.23 1.83
C LEU A 103 10.57 -9.68 3.12
N LEU A 104 10.99 -8.47 3.50
CA LEU A 104 10.44 -7.72 4.62
C LEU A 104 9.41 -6.71 4.12
N ILE A 105 8.15 -6.96 4.47
CA ILE A 105 7.01 -6.12 4.10
C ILE A 105 6.60 -5.29 5.30
N GLN A 106 6.70 -3.97 5.18
CA GLN A 106 6.21 -3.03 6.18
C GLN A 106 4.80 -2.58 5.78
N LEU A 107 3.82 -2.85 6.65
CA LEU A 107 2.46 -2.33 6.51
C LEU A 107 2.27 -1.09 7.37
N TYR A 108 1.62 -0.07 6.80
CA TYR A 108 1.24 1.13 7.53
C TYR A 108 -0.11 1.64 7.03
N ALA A 109 -0.78 2.43 7.85
CA ALA A 109 -2.10 2.96 7.54
C ALA A 109 -2.14 4.48 7.65
N ASP A 110 -2.99 5.09 6.83
CA ASP A 110 -3.26 6.53 6.84
C ASP A 110 -4.75 6.81 6.59
N GLU A 111 -5.20 8.00 6.94
CA GLU A 111 -6.55 8.49 6.70
C GLU A 111 -6.54 9.71 5.76
N ILE A 112 -7.20 9.59 4.61
CA ILE A 112 -7.37 10.71 3.68
C ILE A 112 -8.80 11.26 3.74
N GLY A 113 -8.92 12.59 3.86
CA GLY A 113 -10.18 13.30 3.66
C GLY A 113 -10.32 13.75 2.22
N LEU A 114 -11.35 13.28 1.50
CA LEU A 114 -11.57 13.68 0.10
C LEU A 114 -12.07 15.12 -0.08
N THR A 115 -12.58 15.73 0.99
CA THR A 115 -13.11 17.09 0.99
C THR A 115 -12.42 17.92 2.05
N ASN A 116 -12.34 19.24 1.87
CA ASN A 116 -11.98 20.17 2.94
C ASN A 116 -13.24 20.45 3.76
N PRO A 117 -13.51 19.66 4.81
CA PRO A 117 -14.85 19.60 5.35
C PRO A 117 -14.97 20.62 6.49
N ILE A 118 -15.85 21.59 6.30
CA ILE A 118 -16.07 22.68 7.26
C ILE A 118 -17.09 22.20 8.32
N GLY A 119 -16.73 22.29 9.61
CA GLY A 119 -17.64 22.04 10.73
C GLY A 119 -17.83 20.55 11.10
N SER A 120 -19.03 20.19 11.57
CA SER A 120 -19.34 18.89 12.19
C SER A 120 -19.36 17.69 11.23
N LYS A 121 -19.24 17.91 9.91
CA LYS A 121 -19.22 16.84 8.89
C LYS A 121 -17.80 16.41 8.48
N LYS A 122 -16.79 16.76 9.27
CA LYS A 122 -15.37 16.51 8.96
C LYS A 122 -14.97 15.06 8.71
N ASP A 123 -15.70 14.12 9.28
CA ASP A 123 -15.39 12.68 9.18
C ASP A 123 -16.25 11.94 8.15
N GLN A 124 -17.15 12.63 7.43
CA GLN A 124 -18.12 11.98 6.55
C GLN A 124 -17.49 11.40 5.26
N HIS A 125 -16.41 12.03 4.78
CA HIS A 125 -15.73 11.69 3.53
C HIS A 125 -14.27 11.29 3.77
N LYS A 126 -14.02 10.63 4.90
CA LYS A 126 -12.71 10.06 5.22
C LYS A 126 -12.61 8.62 4.75
N PHE A 127 -11.51 8.30 4.12
CA PHE A 127 -11.11 6.96 3.77
C PHE A 127 -9.96 6.52 4.65
N PHE A 128 -9.97 5.24 5.00
CA PHE A 128 -8.84 4.58 5.62
C PHE A 128 -8.11 3.79 4.54
N MET A 129 -6.80 3.95 4.52
CA MET A 129 -5.92 3.36 3.52
C MET A 129 -4.86 2.53 4.24
N ILE A 130 -4.58 1.34 3.71
CA ILE A 130 -3.46 0.50 4.11
C ILE A 130 -2.48 0.48 2.95
N TYR A 131 -1.23 0.74 3.24
CA TYR A 131 -0.14 0.69 2.29
C TYR A 131 0.89 -0.35 2.72
N PHE A 132 1.73 -0.74 1.77
CA PHE A 132 2.93 -1.49 2.03
C PHE A 132 4.14 -0.89 1.33
N SER A 133 5.29 -1.05 1.96
CA SER A 133 6.61 -0.84 1.36
C SER A 133 7.49 -2.06 1.61
N LEU A 134 8.47 -2.29 0.74
CA LEU A 134 9.52 -3.26 1.00
C LEU A 134 10.66 -2.59 1.75
N GLU A 135 11.05 -3.16 2.89
CA GLU A 135 12.27 -2.73 3.57
C GLU A 135 13.50 -3.16 2.78
N ASP A 136 13.43 -4.15 1.90
CA ASP A 136 14.59 -4.59 1.12
C ASP A 136 15.03 -3.61 0.03
N ILE A 137 14.25 -2.55 -0.21
CA ILE A 137 14.62 -1.48 -1.11
C ILE A 137 15.70 -0.60 -0.46
N PRO A 138 16.71 -0.12 -1.22
CA PRO A 138 17.73 0.79 -0.70
C PRO A 138 17.13 2.00 0.02
N ASP A 139 17.72 2.37 1.16
CA ASP A 139 17.18 3.40 2.07
C ASP A 139 16.87 4.74 1.39
N GLN A 140 17.74 5.15 0.46
CA GLN A 140 17.60 6.36 -0.35
C GLN A 140 16.33 6.41 -1.21
N PHE A 141 15.66 5.27 -1.40
CA PHE A 141 14.43 5.16 -2.16
C PHE A 141 13.21 4.89 -1.28
N ARG A 142 13.36 4.38 -0.06
CA ARG A 142 12.21 4.00 0.81
C ARG A 142 11.20 5.15 1.03
N SER A 143 11.67 6.40 1.04
CA SER A 143 10.82 7.60 1.21
C SER A 143 10.20 8.13 -0.08
N LYS A 144 10.45 7.51 -1.24
CA LYS A 144 9.83 7.91 -2.51
C LYS A 144 8.42 7.34 -2.63
N LEU A 145 7.51 8.15 -3.14
CA LEU A 145 6.11 7.76 -3.37
C LEU A 145 5.98 6.51 -4.25
N ASP A 146 6.91 6.31 -5.20
CA ASP A 146 6.94 5.14 -6.09
C ASP A 146 7.04 3.79 -5.35
N HIS A 147 7.49 3.79 -4.09
CA HIS A 147 7.62 2.58 -3.27
C HIS A 147 6.54 2.45 -2.19
N MET A 148 5.57 3.36 -2.18
CA MET A 148 4.41 3.35 -1.29
C MET A 148 3.22 2.72 -2.03
N ASN A 149 3.02 1.43 -1.85
CA ASN A 149 2.02 0.67 -2.60
C ASN A 149 0.70 0.56 -1.83
N LEU A 150 -0.42 0.92 -2.46
CA LEU A 150 -1.74 0.78 -1.86
C LEU A 150 -2.15 -0.70 -1.76
N VAL A 151 -2.47 -1.17 -0.56
CA VAL A 151 -3.02 -2.51 -0.30
C VAL A 151 -4.53 -2.46 -0.24
N ALA A 152 -5.10 -1.56 0.56
CA ALA A 152 -6.54 -1.54 0.81
C ALA A 152 -7.08 -0.13 1.04
N LEU A 153 -8.34 0.05 0.70
CA LEU A 153 -9.10 1.29 0.86
C LEU A 153 -10.52 0.94 1.31
N CYS A 154 -10.99 1.61 2.36
CA CYS A 154 -12.40 1.54 2.76
C CYS A 154 -12.86 2.86 3.38
N ASN A 155 -14.17 3.04 3.52
CA ASN A 155 -14.70 4.17 4.26
C ASN A 155 -14.27 4.05 5.73
N ASN A 156 -13.77 5.14 6.31
CA ASN A 156 -13.26 5.18 7.68
C ASN A 156 -14.26 4.65 8.73
N LYS A 157 -15.57 4.87 8.50
CA LYS A 157 -16.64 4.42 9.39
C LYS A 157 -16.67 2.91 9.58
N ILE A 158 -16.29 2.15 8.55
CA ILE A 158 -16.32 0.68 8.56
C ILE A 158 -15.40 0.13 9.66
N LEU A 159 -14.20 0.70 9.81
CA LEU A 159 -13.22 0.21 10.78
C LEU A 159 -13.52 0.65 12.21
N LYS A 160 -13.99 1.89 12.40
CA LYS A 160 -14.35 2.42 13.73
C LYS A 160 -15.48 1.63 14.37
N VAL A 161 -16.51 1.29 13.59
CA VAL A 161 -17.67 0.56 14.11
C VAL A 161 -17.30 -0.88 14.47
N LYS A 162 -16.52 -1.57 13.63
CA LYS A 162 -16.19 -2.98 13.83
C LYS A 162 -15.14 -3.24 14.91
N PHE A 163 -14.18 -2.35 15.09
CA PHE A 163 -13.20 -2.48 16.18
C PHE A 163 -13.89 -2.44 17.55
N LEU A 164 -14.89 -1.55 17.72
CA LEU A 164 -15.69 -1.46 18.94
C LEU A 164 -16.58 -2.69 19.17
N MET A 165 -17.06 -3.34 18.11
CA MET A 165 -17.84 -4.59 18.24
C MET A 165 -16.97 -5.79 18.63
N LEU A 166 -15.73 -5.86 18.15
CA LEU A 166 -14.79 -6.94 18.48
C LEU A 166 -14.13 -6.76 19.86
N ASN A 167 -14.04 -5.53 20.36
CA ASN A 167 -13.46 -5.20 21.68
C ASN A 167 -14.40 -4.29 22.49
N PRO A 168 -15.52 -4.82 23.03
CA PRO A 168 -16.52 -4.02 23.74
C PRO A 168 -16.03 -3.38 25.05
N THR A 169 -14.83 -3.73 25.51
CA THR A 169 -14.24 -3.28 26.79
C THR A 169 -13.40 -2.00 26.71
N PHE A 170 -13.12 -1.46 25.52
CA PHE A 170 -12.45 -0.16 25.40
C PHE A 170 -13.47 0.97 25.28
N LYS A 171 -13.87 1.53 26.42
CA LYS A 171 -14.45 2.87 26.51
C LYS A 171 -13.39 3.80 27.13
N VAL A 172 -13.08 4.88 26.40
CA VAL A 172 -12.28 6.02 26.91
C VAL A 172 -13.05 6.72 28.03
#